data_AF-A0A7J8CK57-F1
#
_entry.id   AF-A0A7J8CK57-F1
#
_cell.length_a   1.000
_cell.length_b   1.000
_cell.length_c   1.000
_cell.angle_alpha   90.00
_cell.angle_beta   90.00
_cell.angle_gamma   90.00
#
_symmetry.space_group_name_H-M   'P 1'
#
loop_
_entity.id
_entity.type
_entity.pdbx_description
1 polymer ?
#
loop_
_entity_poly.entity_id
_entity_poly.type
_entity_poly.pdbx_seq_one_letter_code
_entity_poly.pdbx_strand_id
1 'polypeptide(L)'
;MGKWSRRGHCWGKMQLAQEVSCRSPTPRQRQPLLFKEDHQAVFRDPKGLQKVFGISLVLVLIGSHPDLSFLPGAGADLAMDPNQPLSAKRNPIDVEPFTYQSTQQEGLYAVGPLAGDNFVRFVQGGALAVASSLLRKEARKPP
;
A
#
# COMPACT_ATOMS: atom_id res chain seq x y z
N MET A 1 -26.69 1.74 21.64
CA MET A 1 -27.29 2.35 20.43
C MET A 1 -27.44 3.85 20.65
N GLY A 2 -26.77 4.68 19.83
CA GLY A 2 -26.91 6.14 19.89
C GLY A 2 -26.33 6.76 18.61
N LYS A 3 -27.16 7.53 17.90
CA LYS A 3 -26.94 8.04 16.54
C LYS A 3 -25.90 9.17 16.51
N TRP A 4 -25.13 9.22 15.42
CA TRP A 4 -24.27 10.35 15.08
C TRP A 4 -25.11 11.53 14.55
N SER A 5 -24.83 12.75 15.02
CA SER A 5 -25.35 13.99 14.45
C SER A 5 -24.23 15.04 14.40
N ARG A 6 -23.98 15.59 13.20
CA ARG A 6 -23.03 16.69 12.97
C ARG A 6 -23.66 18.02 13.35
N ARG A 7 -22.97 18.84 14.14
CA ARG A 7 -23.03 20.31 14.07
C ARG A 7 -21.87 20.93 14.86
N GLY A 8 -21.16 21.87 14.25
CA GLY A 8 -20.23 22.76 14.95
C GLY A 8 -18.87 22.85 14.29
N HIS A 9 -18.69 23.85 13.41
CA HIS A 9 -17.37 24.33 13.04
C HIS A 9 -16.69 24.93 14.28
N CYS A 10 -15.50 24.45 14.61
CA CYS A 10 -14.53 25.22 15.38
C CYS A 10 -13.16 24.95 14.75
N TRP A 11 -12.60 25.96 14.09
CA TRP A 11 -11.23 25.93 13.59
C TRP A 11 -10.29 25.96 14.80
N GLY A 12 -10.01 24.78 15.35
CA GLY A 12 -8.97 24.58 16.35
C GLY A 12 -7.65 24.33 15.66
N LYS A 13 -6.64 25.13 16.00
CA LYS A 13 -5.24 24.99 15.58
C LYS A 13 -4.85 23.52 15.36
N MET A 14 -4.41 23.20 14.14
CA MET A 14 -3.53 22.05 13.90
C MET A 14 -2.22 22.35 14.62
N GLN A 15 -2.19 22.05 15.91
CA GLN A 15 -0.97 22.02 16.68
C GLN A 15 -0.18 20.84 16.12
N LEU A 16 1.05 21.10 15.67
CA LEU A 16 1.99 20.04 15.32
C LEU A 16 1.93 18.97 16.41
N ALA A 17 1.52 17.76 16.05
CA ALA A 17 1.70 16.60 16.89
C ALA A 17 3.22 16.38 16.97
N GLN A 18 3.82 16.97 18.00
CA GLN A 18 5.17 16.68 18.40
C GLN A 18 5.22 15.20 18.74
N GLU A 19 6.13 14.48 18.10
CA GLU A 19 6.38 13.06 18.31
C GLU A 19 6.78 12.84 19.78
N VAL A 20 5.82 12.46 20.61
CA VAL A 20 6.12 11.97 21.97
C VAL A 20 6.65 10.55 21.77
N SER A 21 7.95 10.49 21.49
CA SER A 21 8.74 9.27 21.52
C SER A 21 8.53 8.60 22.87
N CYS A 22 7.97 7.40 22.86
CA CYS A 22 7.94 6.52 24.02
C CYS A 22 9.36 6.52 24.61
N ARG A 23 9.49 6.83 25.92
CA ARG A 23 10.78 6.97 26.65
C ARG A 23 11.67 5.72 26.69
N SER A 24 11.38 4.71 25.89
CA SER A 24 12.27 3.60 25.58
C SER A 24 12.24 3.38 24.07
N PRO A 25 13.39 3.26 23.39
CA PRO A 25 13.41 2.94 21.97
C PRO A 25 12.58 1.67 21.77
N THR A 26 11.49 1.77 21.02
CA THR A 26 10.72 0.60 20.62
C THR A 26 11.65 -0.25 19.74
N PRO A 27 12.03 -1.47 20.14
CA PRO A 27 12.83 -2.32 19.29
C PRO A 27 12.04 -2.59 18.01
N ARG A 28 12.74 -2.63 16.86
CA ARG A 28 12.18 -2.93 15.52
C ARG A 28 11.46 -4.29 15.40
N GLN A 29 11.22 -4.99 16.50
CA GLN A 29 10.80 -6.38 16.56
C GLN A 29 9.67 -6.64 17.57
N ARG A 30 8.87 -5.61 17.92
CA ARG A 30 7.69 -5.80 18.78
C ARG A 30 6.40 -5.70 17.98
N GLN A 31 5.56 -6.73 18.05
CA GLN A 31 4.25 -6.75 17.40
C GLN A 31 3.20 -6.14 18.32
N PRO A 32 2.43 -5.12 17.88
CA PRO A 32 1.28 -4.64 18.65
C PRO A 32 0.20 -5.74 18.70
N LEU A 33 -0.33 -6.02 19.89
CA LEU A 33 -1.39 -7.00 20.11
C LEU A 33 -2.75 -6.35 20.37
N LEU A 34 -2.77 -5.33 21.23
CA LEU A 34 -4.00 -4.72 21.70
C LEU A 34 -3.76 -3.24 22.05
N PHE A 35 -4.68 -2.38 21.62
CA PHE A 35 -4.82 -1.02 22.10
C PHE A 35 -6.01 -0.98 23.05
N LYS A 36 -5.78 -0.62 24.29
CA LYS A 36 -6.81 -0.56 25.34
C LYS A 36 -7.38 0.86 25.43
N GLU A 37 -8.58 0.97 25.99
CA GLU A 37 -9.27 2.24 26.23
C GLU A 37 -8.58 3.11 27.28
N ASP A 38 -7.76 2.53 28.17
CA ASP A 38 -7.05 3.20 29.26
C ASP A 38 -5.69 3.79 28.86
N HIS A 39 -5.52 4.19 27.60
CA HIS A 39 -4.27 4.74 27.07
C HIS A 39 -3.08 3.77 27.17
N GLN A 40 -3.34 2.47 27.06
CA GLN A 40 -2.30 1.43 27.08
C GLN A 40 -2.24 0.66 25.76
N ALA A 41 -1.04 0.26 25.38
CA ALA A 41 -0.79 -0.65 24.26
C ALA A 41 -0.01 -1.87 24.74
N VAL A 42 -0.47 -3.05 24.36
CA VAL A 42 0.20 -4.32 24.63
C VAL A 42 1.01 -4.71 23.41
N PHE A 43 2.30 -4.94 23.60
CA PHE A 43 3.21 -5.39 22.55
C PHE A 43 3.83 -6.73 22.93
N ARG A 44 3.99 -7.61 21.94
CA ARG A 44 4.73 -8.87 22.05
C ARG A 44 6.14 -8.72 21.53
N ASP A 45 7.13 -9.18 22.26
CA ASP A 45 8.50 -9.28 21.79
C ASP A 45 8.77 -10.59 21.00
N PRO A 46 9.92 -10.74 20.34
CA PRO A 46 10.24 -11.96 19.57
C PRO A 46 10.34 -13.22 20.43
N LYS A 47 10.55 -13.07 21.75
CA LYS A 47 10.61 -14.19 22.71
C LYS A 47 9.21 -14.55 23.23
N GLY A 48 8.17 -13.89 22.76
CA GLY A 48 6.77 -14.11 23.15
C GLY A 48 6.32 -13.35 24.40
N LEU A 49 7.20 -12.60 25.06
CA LEU A 49 6.87 -11.84 26.25
C LEU A 49 6.01 -10.62 25.88
N GLN A 50 4.97 -10.38 26.67
CA GLN A 50 4.09 -9.24 26.48
C GLN A 50 4.48 -8.10 27.42
N LYS A 51 4.51 -6.87 26.89
CA LYS A 51 4.79 -5.67 27.67
C LYS A 51 3.76 -4.58 27.36
N VAL A 52 3.35 -3.88 28.42
CA VAL A 52 2.38 -2.80 28.37
C VAL A 52 3.09 -1.45 28.34
N PHE A 53 2.64 -0.55 27.47
CA PHE A 53 3.16 0.81 27.33
C PHE A 53 2.02 1.82 27.45
N GLY A 54 2.25 2.91 28.18
CA GLY A 54 1.36 4.07 28.13
C GLY A 54 1.54 4.81 26.81
N ILE A 55 0.42 5.19 26.18
CA ILE A 55 0.37 5.82 24.85
C ILE A 55 -0.60 7.00 24.85
N SER A 56 -0.23 8.11 24.21
CA SER A 56 -1.12 9.27 24.02
C SER A 56 -1.74 9.31 22.62
N LEU A 57 -1.09 8.68 21.64
CA LEU A 57 -1.50 8.64 20.24
C LEU A 57 -0.98 7.35 19.58
N VAL A 58 -1.75 6.80 18.65
CA VAL A 58 -1.33 5.71 17.78
C VAL A 58 -1.52 6.15 16.34
N LEU A 59 -0.48 5.97 15.52
CA LEU A 59 -0.52 6.26 14.09
C LEU A 59 -0.24 4.98 13.31
N VAL A 60 -1.21 4.55 12.49
CA VAL A 60 -1.10 3.31 11.69
C VAL A 60 -0.64 3.67 10.28
N LEU A 61 0.63 3.39 9.97
CA LEU A 61 1.28 3.76 8.71
C LEU A 61 1.67 2.53 7.85
N ILE A 62 0.77 1.55 7.74
CA ILE A 62 1.04 0.27 7.06
C ILE A 62 0.99 0.34 5.53
N GLY A 63 0.54 1.47 4.97
CA GLY A 63 0.36 1.64 3.53
C GLY A 63 -0.82 0.85 2.99
N SER A 64 -0.73 0.46 1.72
CA SER A 64 -1.72 -0.40 1.04
C SER A 64 -1.04 -1.64 0.48
N HIS A 65 -1.79 -2.74 0.42
CA HIS A 65 -1.37 -3.99 -0.19
C HIS A 65 -2.43 -4.39 -1.22
N PRO A 66 -2.09 -4.51 -2.51
CA PRO A 66 -3.06 -4.91 -3.53
C PRO A 66 -3.48 -6.36 -3.29
N ASP A 67 -4.79 -6.62 -3.37
CA ASP A 67 -5.31 -7.99 -3.35
C ASP A 67 -5.37 -8.52 -4.79
N LEU A 68 -4.49 -9.48 -5.08
CA LEU A 68 -4.40 -10.19 -6.36
C LEU A 68 -4.71 -11.67 -6.20
N SER A 69 -5.42 -12.08 -5.14
CA SER A 69 -5.77 -13.48 -4.87
C SER A 69 -6.63 -14.13 -5.96
N PHE A 70 -7.25 -13.32 -6.84
CA PHE A 70 -7.97 -13.78 -8.02
C PHE A 70 -7.03 -14.28 -9.15
N LEU A 71 -5.73 -14.00 -9.07
CA LEU A 71 -4.72 -14.49 -10.00
C LEU A 71 -4.03 -15.75 -9.45
N PRO A 72 -3.60 -16.67 -10.31
CA PRO A 72 -2.73 -17.78 -9.92
C PRO A 72 -1.49 -17.27 -9.18
N GLY A 73 -1.11 -17.94 -8.09
CA GLY A 73 0.07 -17.55 -7.30
C GLY A 73 0.05 -16.11 -6.77
N ALA A 74 -1.13 -15.48 -6.67
CA ALA A 74 -1.31 -14.07 -6.32
C ALA A 74 -0.53 -13.10 -7.25
N GLY A 75 -0.31 -13.49 -8.51
CA GLY A 75 0.40 -12.69 -9.51
C GLY A 75 1.92 -12.62 -9.34
N ALA A 76 2.53 -13.55 -8.59
CA ALA A 76 3.98 -13.60 -8.41
C ALA A 76 4.73 -13.81 -9.74
N ASP A 77 4.16 -14.58 -10.66
CA ASP A 77 4.68 -14.83 -12.01
C ASP A 77 4.71 -13.60 -12.93
N LEU A 78 3.95 -12.57 -12.57
CA LEU A 78 3.90 -11.28 -13.27
C LEU A 78 4.92 -10.26 -12.73
N ALA A 79 5.54 -10.54 -11.58
CA ALA A 79 6.48 -9.61 -10.95
C ALA A 79 7.88 -9.66 -11.61
N MET A 80 8.69 -8.63 -11.38
CA MET A 80 10.08 -8.57 -11.88
C MET A 80 10.94 -9.76 -11.43
N ASP A 81 10.77 -10.23 -10.19
CA ASP A 81 11.35 -11.48 -9.71
C ASP A 81 10.22 -12.45 -9.28
N PRO A 82 9.98 -13.54 -10.03
CA PRO A 82 8.96 -14.54 -9.71
C PRO A 82 9.19 -15.29 -8.38
N ASN A 83 10.41 -15.25 -7.84
CA ASN A 83 10.74 -15.91 -6.57
C ASN A 83 10.45 -15.03 -5.35
N GLN A 84 10.06 -13.77 -5.57
CA GLN A 84 9.73 -12.82 -4.52
C GLN A 84 8.24 -12.47 -4.57
N PRO A 85 7.61 -12.18 -3.42
CA PRO A 85 6.22 -11.75 -3.41
C PRO A 85 6.06 -10.41 -4.14
N LEU A 86 4.92 -10.24 -4.81
CA LEU A 86 4.59 -8.99 -5.49
C LEU A 86 4.53 -7.83 -4.49
N SER A 87 5.16 -6.72 -4.86
CA SER A 87 5.21 -5.50 -4.04
C SER A 87 5.37 -4.28 -4.93
N ALA A 88 4.41 -3.35 -4.86
CA ALA A 88 4.44 -2.07 -5.58
C ALA A 88 5.73 -1.24 -5.41
N LYS A 89 6.51 -1.47 -4.35
CA LYS A 89 7.75 -0.73 -4.08
C LYS A 89 9.03 -1.54 -4.31
N ARG A 90 8.98 -2.86 -4.14
CA ARG A 90 10.18 -3.72 -4.13
C ARG A 90 10.24 -4.72 -5.28
N ASN A 91 9.08 -5.18 -5.74
CA ASN A 91 8.95 -6.20 -6.77
C ASN A 91 7.61 -5.97 -7.51
N PRO A 92 7.49 -4.86 -8.26
CA PRO A 92 6.26 -4.54 -8.97
C PRO A 92 6.03 -5.55 -10.12
N ILE A 93 4.85 -5.48 -10.74
CA ILE A 93 4.59 -6.17 -12.01
C ILE A 93 5.60 -5.67 -13.03
N ASP A 94 6.25 -6.60 -13.72
CA ASP A 94 7.18 -6.25 -14.78
C ASP A 94 6.40 -5.83 -16.03
N VAL A 95 6.67 -4.61 -16.49
CA VAL A 95 5.98 -4.00 -17.61
C VAL A 95 6.97 -3.34 -18.57
N GLU A 96 6.64 -3.35 -19.85
CA GLU A 96 7.36 -2.58 -20.84
C GLU A 96 7.11 -1.07 -20.58
N PRO A 97 8.16 -0.24 -20.39
CA PRO A 97 8.01 1.12 -19.85
C PRO A 97 7.17 2.10 -20.69
N PHE A 98 7.03 1.89 -21.99
CA PHE A 98 6.34 2.82 -22.90
C PHE A 98 4.91 2.40 -23.22
N THR A 99 4.57 1.14 -22.98
CA THR A 99 3.25 0.56 -23.27
C THR A 99 2.51 0.12 -22.01
N TYR A 100 3.23 -0.02 -20.88
CA TYR A 100 2.71 -0.53 -19.60
C TYR A 100 2.11 -1.94 -19.68
N GLN A 101 2.45 -2.65 -20.76
CA GLN A 101 2.05 -4.03 -20.96
C GLN A 101 2.97 -4.95 -20.15
N SER A 102 2.42 -5.98 -19.51
CA SER A 102 3.22 -6.98 -18.84
C SER A 102 4.20 -7.63 -19.82
N THR A 103 5.46 -7.78 -19.39
CA THR A 103 6.49 -8.53 -20.12
C THR A 103 6.23 -10.03 -20.08
N GLN A 104 5.48 -10.48 -19.07
CA GLN A 104 5.21 -11.88 -18.77
C GLN A 104 3.93 -12.40 -19.45
N GLN A 105 2.95 -11.53 -19.72
CA GLN A 105 1.68 -11.91 -20.34
C GLN A 105 1.19 -10.91 -21.38
N GLU A 106 1.00 -11.38 -22.62
CA GLU A 106 0.47 -10.55 -23.68
C GLU A 106 -0.99 -10.12 -23.39
N GLY A 107 -1.32 -8.85 -23.68
CA GLY A 107 -2.66 -8.30 -23.48
C GLY A 107 -2.99 -7.94 -22.03
N LEU A 108 -2.12 -8.28 -21.08
CA LEU A 108 -2.21 -7.82 -19.69
C LEU A 108 -1.44 -6.52 -19.52
N TYR A 109 -2.02 -5.57 -18.79
CA TYR A 109 -1.42 -4.26 -18.51
C TYR A 109 -1.51 -3.97 -17.02
N ALA A 110 -0.52 -3.29 -16.48
CA ALA A 110 -0.53 -2.81 -15.10
C ALA A 110 -0.29 -1.30 -15.09
N VAL A 111 -0.94 -0.58 -14.18
CA VAL A 111 -0.81 0.89 -14.06
C VAL A 111 -0.75 1.30 -12.58
N GLY A 112 -0.19 2.48 -12.32
CA GLY A 112 -0.06 2.98 -10.96
C GLY A 112 0.88 2.11 -10.10
N PRO A 113 0.63 1.96 -8.79
CA PRO A 113 1.55 1.29 -7.88
C PRO A 113 1.91 -0.15 -8.29
N LEU A 114 1.02 -0.88 -8.98
CA LEU A 114 1.31 -2.23 -9.47
C LEU A 114 2.46 -2.25 -10.49
N ALA A 115 2.62 -1.19 -11.29
CA ALA A 115 3.73 -1.02 -12.23
C ALA A 115 4.94 -0.28 -11.61
N GLY A 116 4.93 -0.04 -10.29
CA GLY A 116 5.97 0.73 -9.59
C GLY A 116 5.74 2.24 -9.54
N ASP A 117 4.65 2.73 -10.15
CA ASP A 117 4.29 4.15 -10.16
C ASP A 117 3.64 4.57 -8.84
N ASN A 118 4.48 4.96 -7.88
CA ASN A 118 4.06 5.30 -6.53
C ASN A 118 3.58 6.76 -6.36
N PHE A 119 3.57 7.56 -7.43
CA PHE A 119 3.06 8.93 -7.41
C PHE A 119 1.82 9.07 -8.29
N VAL A 120 0.78 9.73 -7.76
CA VAL A 120 -0.50 9.94 -8.45
C VAL A 120 -0.32 10.54 -9.84
N ARG A 121 0.65 11.46 -10.00
CA ARG A 121 0.93 12.13 -11.28
C ARG A 121 1.34 11.20 -12.42
N PHE A 122 1.81 9.99 -12.11
CA PHE A 122 2.23 9.02 -13.13
C PHE A 122 1.07 8.17 -13.66
N VAL A 123 -0.03 8.04 -12.91
CA VAL A 123 -1.18 7.22 -13.28
C VAL A 123 -1.80 7.68 -14.61
N GLN A 124 -1.91 8.99 -14.82
CA GLN A 124 -2.47 9.55 -16.06
C GLN A 124 -1.60 9.23 -17.28
N GLY A 125 -0.27 9.33 -17.14
CA GLY A 125 0.69 8.99 -18.19
C GLY A 125 0.65 7.50 -18.54
N GLY A 126 0.67 6.63 -17.52
CA GLY A 126 0.56 5.18 -17.71
C GLY A 126 -0.76 4.78 -18.37
N ALA A 127 -1.89 5.36 -17.96
CA ALA A 127 -3.18 5.10 -18.60
C ALA A 127 -3.20 5.50 -20.09
N LEU A 128 -2.60 6.64 -20.45
CA LEU A 128 -2.47 7.07 -21.83
C LEU A 128 -1.56 6.13 -22.65
N ALA A 129 -0.47 5.65 -22.05
CA ALA A 129 0.42 4.67 -22.66
C ALA A 129 -0.30 3.36 -22.99
N VAL A 130 -1.08 2.82 -22.03
CA VAL A 130 -1.93 1.63 -22.24
C VAL A 130 -2.93 1.87 -23.37
N ALA A 131 -3.68 2.97 -23.33
CA ALA A 131 -4.68 3.27 -24.36
C ALA A 131 -4.06 3.39 -25.76
N SER A 132 -2.91 4.08 -25.87
CA SER A 132 -2.15 4.20 -27.13
C SER A 132 -1.66 2.84 -27.64
N SER A 133 -1.15 1.98 -26.75
CA SER A 133 -0.72 0.62 -27.07
C SER A 133 -1.88 -0.20 -27.65
N LEU A 134 -3.03 -0.20 -26.98
CA LEU A 134 -4.23 -0.90 -27.43
C LEU A 134 -4.73 -0.40 -28.79
N LEU A 135 -4.80 0.92 -28.98
CA LEU A 135 -5.30 1.54 -30.22
C LEU A 135 -4.40 1.20 -31.42
N ARG A 136 -3.07 1.17 -31.21
CA ARG A 136 -2.10 0.74 -32.23
C ARG A 136 -2.21 -0.75 -32.56
N LYS A 137 -2.55 -1.61 -31.60
CA LYS A 137 -2.77 -3.03 -31.83
C LYS A 137 -4.05 -3.28 -32.64
N GLU A 138 -5.14 -2.60 -32.31
CA GLU A 138 -6.38 -2.71 -33.07
C GLU A 138 -6.23 -2.23 -34.52
N ALA A 139 -5.53 -1.12 -34.76
CA ALA A 139 -5.26 -0.63 -36.11
C ALA A 139 -4.39 -1.56 -36.97
N ARG A 140 -3.72 -2.56 -36.37
CA ARG A 140 -2.88 -3.55 -37.07
C ARG A 140 -3.58 -4.87 -37.35
N LYS A 141 -4.78 -5.11 -36.80
CA LYS A 141 -5.56 -6.31 -37.15
C LYS A 141 -6.04 -6.18 -38.61
N PRO A 142 -5.81 -7.19 -39.47
CA PRO A 142 -6.41 -7.19 -40.81
C PRO A 142 -7.95 -7.26 -40.70
N PRO A 143 -8.69 -6.73 -41.70
CA PRO A 143 -10.15 -6.76 -41.73
C PRO A 143 -10.73 -8.18 -41.82
#